data_AF-A0A969GSV5-F1
#
_entry.id   AF-A0A969GSV5-F1
#
_cell.length_a   1.000
_cell.length_b   1.000
_cell.length_c   1.000
_cell.angle_alpha   90.00
_cell.angle_beta   90.00
_cell.angle_gamma   90.00
#
_symmetry.space_group_name_H-M   'P 1'
#
loop_
_entity.id
_entity.type
_entity.pdbx_description
1 polymer ?
#
loop_
_entity_poly.entity_id
_entity_poly.type
_entity_poly.pdbx_seq_one_letter_code
_entity_poly.pdbx_strand_id
1 'polypeptide(L)' 'MSPTSKDKQEMRVIIGKDTYRLLKKLAGIREISLSRLAEEAFDRYLEDEDTKELIDRHKLED' A
#
# COMPACT_ATOMS: atom_id res chain seq x y z
N MET A 1 11.78 -1.17 -15.52
CA MET A 1 10.51 -1.11 -16.28
C MET A 1 9.39 -0.91 -15.28
N SER A 2 8.45 0.01 -15.53
CA SER A 2 7.26 0.13 -14.67
C SER A 2 6.32 -1.06 -14.93
N PRO A 3 5.68 -1.64 -13.90
CA PRO A 3 4.77 -2.78 -14.06
C PRO A 3 3.65 -2.46 -15.07
N THR A 4 3.30 -3.41 -15.93
CA THR A 4 2.15 -3.23 -16.82
C THR A 4 0.86 -3.51 -16.06
N SER A 5 -0.29 -3.00 -16.53
CA SER A 5 -1.57 -3.20 -15.83
C SER A 5 -1.98 -4.69 -15.71
N LYS A 6 -1.33 -5.60 -16.44
CA LYS A 6 -1.51 -7.05 -16.35
C LYS A 6 -0.84 -7.68 -15.12
N ASP A 7 0.13 -7.00 -14.53
CA ASP A 7 0.91 -7.50 -13.38
C ASP A 7 0.30 -7.04 -12.04
N LYS A 8 -0.80 -6.29 -12.08
CA LYS A 8 -1.46 -5.76 -10.90
C LYS A 8 -2.55 -6.71 -10.41
N GLN A 9 -2.47 -7.08 -9.13
CA GLN A 9 -3.53 -7.80 -8.44
C GLN A 9 -4.49 -6.81 -7.78
N GLU A 10 -5.79 -7.08 -7.85
CA GLU A 10 -6.79 -6.28 -7.15
C GLU A 10 -7.00 -6.78 -5.72
N MET A 11 -6.90 -5.88 -4.75
CA MET A 11 -7.19 -6.17 -3.35
C MET A 11 -8.33 -5.28 -2.85
N ARG A 12 -9.32 -5.87 -2.18
CA ARG A 12 -10.37 -5.14 -1.47
C ARG A 12 -10.01 -5.02 0.00
N VAL A 13 -9.87 -3.79 0.49
CA VAL A 13 -9.60 -3.49 1.90
C VAL A 13 -10.82 -2.82 2.53
N ILE A 14 -11.18 -3.28 3.73
CA ILE A 14 -12.23 -2.65 4.55
C ILE A 14 -11.54 -1.86 5.64
N ILE A 15 -11.84 -0.56 5.72
CA ILE A 15 -11.29 0.34 6.75
C ILE A 15 -12.40 1.12 7.44
N GLY A 16 -12.10 1.61 8.64
CA GLY A 16 -13.01 2.47 9.39
C GLY A 16 -13.40 3.73 8.63
N LYS A 17 -14.65 4.17 8.83
CA LYS A 17 -15.25 5.32 8.12
C LYS A 17 -14.44 6.61 8.28
N ASP A 18 -13.91 6.88 9.47
CA ASP A 18 -13.16 8.10 9.74
C ASP A 18 -11.75 8.06 9.14
N THR A 19 -11.10 6.90 9.19
CA THR A 19 -9.84 6.65 8.46
C THR A 19 -10.03 6.85 6.97
N TYR A 20 -11.09 6.30 6.38
CA TYR A 20 -11.40 6.50 4.96
C TYR A 20 -11.54 7.99 4.61
N ARG A 21 -12.28 8.76 5.42
CA ARG A 21 -12.45 10.20 5.22
C ARG A 21 -11.13 10.96 5.29
N LEU A 22 -10.26 10.61 6.23
CA LEU A 22 -8.94 11.24 6.36
C LEU A 22 -8.05 10.92 5.16
N LEU A 23 -7.95 9.64 4.77
CA LEU A 23 -7.16 9.21 3.62
C LEU A 23 -7.66 9.85 2.32
N LYS A 24 -8.97 9.97 2.14
CA LYS A 24 -9.54 10.65 0.97
C LYS A 24 -9.14 12.13 0.91
N LYS A 25 -9.14 12.83 2.04
CA LYS A 25 -8.69 14.23 2.11
C LYS A 25 -7.20 14.36 1.84
N LEU A 26 -6.38 13.47 2.41
CA LEU A 26 -4.92 13.45 2.19
C LEU A 26 -4.58 13.17 0.73
N ALA A 27 -5.27 12.22 0.10
CA ALA A 27 -5.12 11.93 -1.32
C ALA A 27 -5.44 13.17 -2.18
N GLY A 28 -6.51 13.89 -1.84
CA GLY A 28 -6.87 15.15 -2.50
C GLY A 28 -5.82 16.26 -2.34
N ILE A 29 -5.26 16.45 -1.14
CA ILE A 29 -4.19 17.43 -0.89
C ILE A 29 -2.92 17.09 -1.67
N ARG A 30 -2.61 15.80 -1.81
CA ARG A 30 -1.43 15.30 -2.53
C ARG A 30 -1.66 15.15 -4.03
N GLU A 31 -2.85 15.47 -4.54
CA GLU A 31 -3.25 15.33 -5.95
C GLU A 31 -3.01 13.91 -6.51
N ILE A 32 -3.19 12.87 -5.68
CA ILE A 32 -3.07 11.47 -6.08
C ILE A 32 -4.36 10.69 -5.83
N SER A 33 -4.51 9.55 -6.50
CA SER A 33 -5.64 8.65 -6.26
C SER A 33 -5.53 7.98 -4.89
N LEU A 34 -6.66 7.56 -4.32
CA LEU A 34 -6.68 6.80 -3.07
C LEU A 34 -5.91 5.48 -3.20
N SER A 35 -6.00 4.83 -4.36
CA SER A 35 -5.24 3.61 -4.66
C SER A 35 -3.74 3.87 -4.66
N ARG A 36 -3.28 4.99 -5.24
CA ARG A 36 -1.87 5.36 -5.22
C ARG A 36 -1.38 5.68 -3.81
N LEU A 37 -2.20 6.39 -3.02
CA LEU A 37 -1.89 6.64 -1.62
C LEU A 37 -1.75 5.32 -0.82
N ALA A 38 -2.60 4.34 -1.08
CA ALA A 38 -2.53 3.03 -0.44
C ALA A 38 -1.29 2.24 -0.88
N GLU A 39 -0.97 2.22 -2.18
CA GLU A 39 0.24 1.60 -2.75
C GLU A 39 1.49 2.14 -2.03
N GLU A 40 1.65 3.46 -1.93
CA GLU A 40 2.78 4.07 -1.22
C GLU A 40 2.83 3.74 0.28
N ALA A 41 1.67 3.54 0.91
CA ALA A 41 1.62 3.14 2.32
C ALA A 41 2.05 1.68 2.50
N PHE A 42 1.68 0.80 1.58
CA PHE A 42 2.13 -0.59 1.58
C PHE A 42 3.62 -0.70 1.26
N ASP A 43 4.12 0.05 0.28
CA ASP A 43 5.55 0.09 -0.05
C ASP A 43 6.37 0.47 1.19
N ARG A 44 5.97 1.52 1.91
CA ARG A 44 6.64 1.92 3.16
C ARG A 44 6.56 0.86 4.25
N TYR A 45 5.42 0.18 4.37
CA TYR A 45 5.26 -0.89 5.37
C TYR A 45 6.18 -2.08 5.07
N LEU A 46 6.35 -2.44 3.80
CA LEU A 46 7.28 -3.49 3.37
C LEU A 46 8.75 -3.06 3.50
N GLU A 47 9.03 -1.76 3.49
CA GLU A 47 10.36 -1.23 3.72
C GLU A 47 10.77 -1.14 5.20
N ASP A 48 9.80 -1.22 6.12
CA ASP A 48 10.01 -1.19 7.57
C ASP A 48 10.90 -2.35 8.05
N GLU A 49 11.85 -2.08 8.95
CA GLU A 49 12.84 -3.09 9.37
C GLU A 49 12.18 -4.32 10.02
N ASP A 50 11.16 -4.13 10.86
CA ASP A 50 10.46 -5.25 11.50
C ASP A 50 9.75 -6.11 10.45
N THR A 51 9.13 -5.48 9.44
CA THR A 51 8.49 -6.20 8.35
C THR A 51 9.50 -6.95 7.49
N LYS A 52 10.64 -6.33 7.16
CA LYS A 52 11.72 -6.99 6.42
C LYS A 52 12.27 -8.19 7.15
N GLU A 53 12.53 -8.06 8.46
CA GLU A 53 12.98 -9.19 9.28
C GLU A 53 11.98 -10.34 9.28
N LEU A 54 10.66 -10.05 9.30
CA LEU A 54 9.64 -11.08 9.21
C LEU A 54 9.65 -11.78 7.85
N ILE A 55 9.76 -11.03 6.76
CA ILE A 55 9.86 -11.56 5.39
C ILE A 55 11.06 -12.49 5.27
N ASP A 56 12.24 -12.03 5.70
CA ASP A 56 13.49 -12.78 5.61
C ASP A 56 13.45 -14.05 6.48
N ARG A 57 13.00 -13.91 7.73
CA ARG A 57 12.91 -15.02 8.69
C ARG A 57 11.98 -16.13 8.21
N HIS A 58 10.94 -15.77 7.47
CA HIS A 58 9.91 -16.71 7.00
C HIS A 58 10.01 -17.03 5.50
N LYS A 59 10.98 -16.46 4.76
CA LYS A 59 11.19 -16.65 3.32
C LYS A 59 9.93 -16.40 2.48
N LEU A 60 9.32 -15.24 2.63
CA LEU A 60 8.01 -14.92 2.04
C LEU A 60 8.07 -14.39 0.59
N GLU A 61 9.25 -14.27 -0.01
CA GLU A 61 9.45 -13.75 -1.38
C GLU A 61 9.42 -14.85 -2.48
N ASP A 62 9.27 -16.12 -2.09
CA ASP A 62 9.29 -17.30 -2.99
C ASP A 62 7.89 -17.72 -3.51
#